data_AF-W1JBB8-F1
#
_entry.id   AF-W1JBB8-F1
#
_cell.length_a   1.000
_cell.length_b   1.000
_cell.length_c   1.000
_cell.angle_alpha   90.00
_cell.angle_beta   90.00
_cell.angle_gamma   90.00
#
_symmetry.space_group_name_H-M   'P 1'
#
loop_
_entity.id
_entity.type
_entity.pdbx_description
1 polymer ?
#
loop_
_entity_poly.entity_id
_entity_poly.type
_entity_poly.pdbx_seq_one_letter_code
_entity_poly.pdbx_strand_id
1 'polypeptide(L)' 'MRTQKRCLGYVAIVIDDYDKTIDYYTSKLGSTLVEDTHNQVKDGLS' A
#
# COMPACT_ATOMS: atom_id res chain seq x y z
N MET A 1 -2.62 28.78 -20.09
CA MET A 1 -2.20 27.41 -19.70
C MET A 1 -2.91 27.05 -18.40
N ARG A 2 -3.69 25.96 -18.37
CA ARG A 2 -4.26 25.44 -17.12
C ARG A 2 -3.11 24.72 -16.40
N THR A 3 -2.66 25.22 -15.26
CA THR A 3 -1.65 24.52 -14.46
C THR A 3 -2.26 23.21 -13.97
N GLN A 4 -1.79 22.08 -14.50
CA GLN A 4 -2.21 20.77 -14.04
C GLN A 4 -1.59 20.55 -12.66
N LYS A 5 -2.39 20.69 -11.60
CA LYS A 5 -1.93 20.38 -10.24
C LYS A 5 -1.64 18.89 -10.18
N ARG A 6 -0.36 18.54 -10.00
CA ARG A 6 0.05 17.15 -9.76
C ARG A 6 -0.41 16.77 -8.35
N CYS A 7 -1.13 15.67 -8.25
CA CYS A 7 -1.52 15.05 -6.99
C CYS A 7 -0.58 13.91 -6.63
N LEU A 8 -0.63 13.48 -5.36
CA LEU A 8 0.11 12.32 -4.86
C LEU A 8 -0.39 11.06 -5.60
N GLY A 9 0.52 10.32 -6.23
CA GLY A 9 0.19 9.12 -7.01
C GLY A 9 0.05 7.87 -6.15
N TYR A 10 1.11 7.53 -5.41
CA TYR A 10 1.17 6.34 -4.54
C TYR A 10 1.94 6.65 -3.26
N VAL A 11 1.62 5.92 -2.19
CA VAL A 11 2.30 5.97 -0.88
C VAL A 11 2.59 4.53 -0.45
N ALA A 12 3.80 4.29 0.04
CA ALA A 12 4.17 3.04 0.71
C ALA A 12 4.29 3.31 2.21
N ILE A 13 3.75 2.41 3.03
CA ILE A 13 3.71 2.54 4.49
C ILE A 13 4.22 1.22 5.08
N VAL A 14 5.12 1.30 6.05
CA VAL A 14 5.59 0.12 6.82
C VAL A 14 4.64 -0.08 7.98
N ILE A 15 4.12 -1.30 8.11
CA ILE A 15 3.09 -1.64 9.08
C ILE A 15 3.45 -2.99 9.72
N ASP A 16 3.08 -3.12 10.99
CA ASP A 16 3.39 -4.29 11.82
C ASP A 16 2.53 -5.52 11.46
N ASP A 17 1.24 -5.30 11.18
CA ASP A 17 0.28 -6.36 10.89
C ASP A 17 -0.44 -6.09 9.55
N TYR A 18 -0.02 -6.83 8.52
CA TYR A 18 -0.53 -6.70 7.16
C TYR A 18 -2.02 -7.04 7.05
N ASP A 19 -2.44 -8.14 7.70
CA ASP A 19 -3.81 -8.64 7.61
C ASP A 19 -4.81 -7.67 8.25
N LYS A 20 -4.49 -7.15 9.44
CA LYS A 20 -5.33 -6.12 10.09
C LYS A 20 -5.42 -4.84 9.26
N THR A 21 -4.34 -4.50 8.57
CA THR A 21 -4.30 -3.30 7.73
C THR A 21 -5.21 -3.44 6.53
N ILE A 22 -5.13 -4.56 5.81
CA ILE A 22 -5.98 -4.81 4.66
C ILE A 22 -7.45 -4.68 5.06
N ASP A 23 -7.86 -5.32 6.15
CA ASP A 23 -9.25 -5.22 6.60
C ASP A 23 -9.65 -3.77 6.90
N TYR A 24 -8.79 -3.00 7.56
CA TYR A 24 -9.07 -1.60 7.82
C TYR A 24 -9.23 -0.78 6.51
N TYR A 25 -8.29 -0.89 5.57
CA TYR A 25 -8.33 -0.12 4.33
C TYR A 25 -9.48 -0.54 3.41
N THR A 26 -9.82 -1.84 3.38
CA THR A 26 -10.89 -2.35 2.53
C THR A 26 -12.28 -2.19 3.16
N SER A 27 -12.44 -2.52 4.44
CA SER A 27 -13.74 -2.51 5.13
C SER A 27 -14.12 -1.15 5.72
N LYS A 28 -13.16 -0.36 6.22
CA LYS A 28 -13.45 0.95 6.86
C LYS A 28 -13.30 2.12 5.91
N LEU A 29 -12.28 2.11 5.06
CA LEU A 29 -11.99 3.19 4.12
C LEU A 29 -12.56 2.94 2.71
N GLY A 30 -13.04 1.73 2.43
CA GLY A 30 -13.62 1.39 1.12
C GLY A 30 -12.58 1.33 -0.01
N SER A 31 -11.32 1.10 0.32
CA SER A 31 -10.26 0.91 -0.68
C SER A 31 -10.38 -0.47 -1.32
N THR A 32 -9.97 -0.58 -2.58
CA THR A 32 -9.90 -1.88 -3.26
C THR A 32 -8.47 -2.40 -3.19
N LEU A 33 -8.29 -3.63 -2.71
CA LEU A 33 -7.01 -4.33 -2.83
C LEU A 33 -6.76 -4.65 -4.31
N VAL A 34 -5.75 -4.02 -4.90
CA VAL A 34 -5.41 -4.18 -6.33
C VAL A 34 -4.41 -5.32 -6.54
N GLU A 35 -3.44 -5.46 -5.65
CA GLU A 35 -2.39 -6.47 -5.72
C GLU A 35 -2.01 -6.90 -4.29
N ASP A 36 -1.88 -8.21 -4.07
CA ASP A 36 -1.36 -8.81 -2.83
C ASP A 36 -0.01 -9.45 -3.14
N THR A 37 1.06 -8.73 -2.81
CA THR A 37 2.43 -9.20 -2.97
C THR A 37 3.09 -9.21 -1.60
N HIS A 38 3.32 -10.42 -1.07
CA HIS A 38 4.11 -10.60 0.14
C HIS A 38 5.55 -10.16 -0.13
N ASN A 39 6.02 -9.22 0.69
CA ASN A 39 7.42 -8.81 0.64
C ASN A 39 8.26 -9.98 1.17
N GLN A 40 8.83 -10.76 0.24
CA GLN A 40 9.80 -11.79 0.56
C GLN A 40 11.04 -11.07 1.07
N VAL A 41 11.16 -10.94 2.39
CA VAL A 41 12.44 -10.59 3.00
C VAL A 41 13.40 -11.68 2.54
N LYS A 42 14.31 -11.34 1.63
CA LYS A 42 15.40 -12.23 1.25
C LYS A 42 16.31 -12.35 2.47
N ASP A 43 15.98 -13.28 3.36
CA ASP A 43 16.91 -13.80 4.35
C ASP A 43 18.08 -14.40 3.58
N GLY A 44 19.17 -13.64 3.48
CA GLY A 44 20.42 -14.08 2.84
C GLY A 44 20.65 -13.49 1.45
N LEU A 45 21.10 -12.23 1.41
CA LEU A 45 22.26 -11.96 0.56
C LEU A 45 23.48 -12.48 1.33
N SER A 46 23.86 -13.73 1.05
CA SER A 46 25.20 -14.25 1.32
C SER A 46 26.12 -13.87 0.17
#